data_AF-A0A433NHK5-F1
#
_entry.id   AF-A0A433NHK5-F1
#
_cell.length_a   1.000
_cell.length_b   1.000
_cell.length_c   1.000
_cell.angle_alpha   90.00
_cell.angle_beta   90.00
_cell.angle_gamma   90.00
#
_symmetry.space_group_name_H-M   'P 1'
#
loop_
_entity.id
_entity.type
_entity.pdbx_description
1 polymer ?
#
loop_
_entity_poly.entity_id
_entity_poly.type
_entity_poly.pdbx_seq_one_letter_code
_entity_poly.pdbx_strand_id
1 'polypeptide(L)'
;MVNTNVYIMIIALSLAMTLFIEYVFNQNLRNHYSRNKKNLIFSLAIFSLGLIVSLSQILRVTSVNTPSQAGNTIVVTQFEILINSVKKLAGIITLISRSYIPIPQFLNFQFWNTSIFPPAISLLLSIILLCFAICIFIRKPFVLFLYCSGTFGILLFAYTKIRGVLRHHGHLFILFIACLWLYHYYQNSSWSIPRFKRFTNFWYKQKDKLITSILLTHLFAGIFAFSIDLAYPFSASRDAAKYIINNQLNNNIIIGSKDYIISPLAALLDRKIYYPEINSFGSFIDWGKRKNVKSQEVIEQVNSFVMQTNNQILLILNSPLTIEPPNLQISPLQSFSKTLAGDEKYYLYLVQRK
;
A
#
# COMPACT_ATOMS: atom_id res chain seq x y z
N MET A 1 -13.71 -5.61 -5.85
CA MET A 1 -12.37 -5.03 -5.56
C MET A 1 -12.43 -3.60 -5.03
N VAL A 2 -13.33 -2.73 -5.52
CA VAL A 2 -13.51 -1.35 -4.99
C VAL A 2 -13.67 -1.34 -3.46
N ASN A 3 -14.43 -2.30 -2.95
CA ASN A 3 -14.84 -2.41 -1.55
C ASN A 3 -13.66 -2.67 -0.60
N THR A 4 -12.61 -3.33 -1.10
CA THR A 4 -11.50 -3.85 -0.28
C THR A 4 -10.19 -3.10 -0.45
N ASN A 5 -10.14 -2.09 -1.34
CA ASN A 5 -8.91 -1.34 -1.63
C ASN A 5 -9.22 0.14 -1.97
N VAL A 6 -8.76 1.03 -1.10
CA VAL A 6 -8.96 2.49 -1.21
C VAL A 6 -8.42 3.09 -2.52
N TYR A 7 -7.34 2.56 -3.08
CA TYR A 7 -6.77 3.06 -4.33
C TYR A 7 -7.70 2.75 -5.52
N ILE A 8 -8.34 1.58 -5.51
CA ILE A 8 -9.35 1.20 -6.52
C ILE A 8 -10.62 2.04 -6.34
N MET A 9 -11.02 2.33 -5.10
CA MET A 9 -12.13 3.25 -4.83
C MET A 9 -11.86 4.65 -5.39
N ILE A 10 -10.64 5.18 -5.23
CA ILE A 10 -10.24 6.46 -5.82
C ILE A 10 -10.37 6.42 -7.35
N ILE A 11 -9.87 5.38 -8.00
CA ILE A 11 -10.00 5.22 -9.46
C ILE A 11 -11.48 5.15 -9.88
N ALA A 12 -12.30 4.41 -9.15
CA ALA A 12 -13.74 4.30 -9.43
C ALA A 12 -14.47 5.64 -9.28
N LEU A 13 -14.13 6.44 -8.26
CA LEU A 13 -14.64 7.81 -8.08
C LEU A 13 -14.22 8.71 -9.24
N SER A 14 -12.96 8.65 -9.65
CA SER A 14 -12.46 9.42 -10.81
C SER A 14 -13.18 9.03 -12.10
N LEU A 15 -13.43 7.73 -12.31
CA LEU A 15 -14.20 7.24 -13.47
C LEU A 15 -15.65 7.71 -13.43
N ALA A 16 -16.33 7.62 -12.28
CA ALA A 16 -17.69 8.11 -12.12
C ALA A 16 -17.78 9.62 -12.36
N MET A 17 -16.83 10.40 -11.84
CA MET A 17 -16.76 11.84 -12.08
C MET A 17 -16.52 12.15 -13.57
N THR A 18 -15.70 11.34 -14.25
CA THR A 18 -15.47 11.47 -15.69
C THR A 18 -16.74 11.21 -16.49
N LEU A 19 -17.47 10.13 -16.19
CA LEU A 19 -18.74 9.79 -16.83
C LEU A 19 -19.82 10.85 -16.57
N PHE A 20 -19.87 11.40 -15.36
CA PHE A 20 -20.78 12.49 -15.02
C PHE A 20 -20.49 13.74 -15.84
N ILE A 21 -19.22 14.14 -15.93
CA ILE A 21 -18.79 15.28 -16.75
C ILE A 21 -19.11 15.01 -18.22
N GLU A 22 -18.83 13.81 -18.73
CA GLU A 22 -19.20 13.45 -20.09
C GLU A 22 -20.70 13.54 -20.35
N TYR A 23 -21.54 13.05 -19.42
CA TYR A 23 -22.99 13.17 -19.51
C TYR A 23 -23.45 14.64 -19.54
N VAL A 24 -22.82 15.53 -18.78
CA VAL A 24 -23.13 16.96 -18.75
C VAL A 24 -22.74 17.66 -20.07
N PHE A 25 -21.61 17.30 -20.67
CA PHE A 25 -21.09 17.99 -21.85
C PHE A 25 -21.50 17.35 -23.19
N ASN A 26 -21.84 16.06 -23.22
CA ASN A 26 -22.22 15.36 -24.44
C ASN A 26 -23.75 15.32 -24.61
N GLN A 27 -24.25 16.18 -25.51
CA GLN A 27 -25.67 16.32 -25.76
C GLN A 27 -26.33 15.05 -26.29
N ASN A 28 -25.61 14.23 -27.06
CA ASN A 28 -26.12 12.95 -27.58
C ASN A 28 -26.31 11.93 -26.45
N LEU A 29 -25.35 11.82 -25.53
CA LEU A 29 -25.47 10.97 -24.33
C LEU A 29 -26.65 11.40 -23.47
N ARG A 30 -26.78 12.71 -23.21
CA ARG A 30 -27.91 13.26 -22.46
C ARG A 30 -29.25 12.94 -23.11
N ASN A 31 -29.37 13.10 -24.44
CA ASN A 31 -30.59 12.78 -25.16
C ASN A 31 -30.92 11.28 -25.12
N HIS A 32 -29.91 10.40 -25.22
CA HIS A 32 -30.08 8.96 -25.12
C HIS A 32 -30.62 8.54 -23.75
N TYR A 33 -29.99 9.00 -22.66
CA TYR A 33 -30.41 8.63 -21.30
C TYR A 33 -31.67 9.36 -20.82
N SER A 34 -32.00 10.53 -21.39
CA SER A 34 -33.29 11.19 -21.15
C SER A 34 -34.47 10.32 -21.62
N ARG A 35 -34.27 9.54 -22.70
CA ARG A 35 -35.25 8.56 -23.21
C ARG A 35 -35.27 7.26 -22.39
N ASN A 36 -34.17 6.90 -21.73
CA ASN A 36 -34.06 5.68 -20.93
C ASN A 36 -33.62 5.95 -19.48
N LYS A 37 -34.45 6.70 -18.74
CA LYS A 37 -34.17 7.11 -17.35
C LYS A 37 -33.98 5.94 -16.39
N LYS A 38 -34.61 4.79 -16.65
CA LYS A 38 -34.48 3.58 -15.82
C LYS A 38 -33.04 3.09 -15.76
N ASN A 39 -32.34 3.06 -16.90
CA ASN A 39 -30.93 2.65 -16.96
C ASN A 39 -30.01 3.60 -16.20
N LEU A 40 -30.30 4.90 -16.24
CA LEU A 40 -29.54 5.90 -15.49
C LEU A 40 -29.73 5.72 -13.97
N ILE A 41 -30.99 5.56 -13.53
CA ILE A 41 -31.33 5.32 -12.12
C ILE A 41 -30.67 4.02 -11.63
N PHE A 42 -30.75 2.94 -12.41
CA PHE A 42 -30.16 1.66 -12.05
C PHE A 42 -28.63 1.73 -11.94
N SER A 43 -27.97 2.40 -12.90
CA SER A 43 -26.53 2.64 -12.85
C SER A 43 -26.10 3.44 -11.62
N LEU A 44 -26.85 4.51 -11.29
CA LEU A 44 -26.61 5.32 -10.10
C LEU A 44 -26.84 4.50 -8.82
N ALA A 45 -27.89 3.70 -8.75
CA ALA A 45 -28.17 2.84 -7.60
C ALA A 45 -27.05 1.81 -7.37
N ILE A 46 -26.58 1.14 -8.42
CA ILE A 46 -25.45 0.20 -8.33
C ILE A 46 -24.19 0.92 -7.84
N PHE A 47 -23.87 2.07 -8.41
CA PHE A 47 -22.68 2.84 -8.02
C PHE A 47 -22.76 3.31 -6.57
N SER A 48 -23.88 3.90 -6.16
CA SER A 48 -24.12 4.35 -4.79
C SER A 48 -24.07 3.20 -3.79
N LEU A 49 -24.67 2.05 -4.11
CA LEU A 49 -24.60 0.87 -3.26
C LEU A 49 -23.15 0.39 -3.10
N GLY A 50 -22.39 0.31 -4.20
CA GLY A 50 -20.97 -0.06 -4.15
C GLY A 50 -20.13 0.90 -3.31
N LEU A 51 -20.40 2.21 -3.43
CA LEU A 51 -19.73 3.25 -2.67
C LEU A 51 -20.07 3.18 -1.17
N ILE A 52 -21.35 2.97 -0.82
CA ILE A 52 -21.79 2.79 0.57
C ILE A 52 -21.12 1.57 1.18
N VAL A 53 -21.10 0.43 0.47
CA VAL A 53 -20.41 -0.78 0.95
C VAL A 53 -18.93 -0.51 1.16
N SER A 54 -18.25 0.13 0.20
CA SER A 54 -16.83 0.49 0.31
C SER A 54 -16.55 1.40 1.51
N LEU A 55 -17.33 2.48 1.68
CA LEU A 55 -17.18 3.39 2.81
C LEU A 55 -17.49 2.69 4.14
N SER A 56 -18.49 1.81 4.20
CA SER A 56 -18.80 1.06 5.43
C SER A 56 -17.64 0.14 5.85
N GLN A 57 -16.91 -0.44 4.89
CA GLN A 57 -15.75 -1.28 5.15
C GLN A 57 -14.54 -0.44 5.60
N ILE A 58 -14.33 0.73 4.99
CA ILE A 58 -13.23 1.64 5.33
C ILE A 58 -13.47 2.37 6.67
N LEU A 59 -14.68 2.87 6.93
CA LEU A 59 -15.00 3.65 8.14
C LEU A 59 -15.02 2.79 9.41
N ARG A 60 -15.25 1.48 9.30
CA ARG A 60 -15.05 0.55 10.43
C ARG A 60 -13.61 0.54 10.95
N VAL A 61 -12.65 1.02 10.17
CA VAL A 61 -11.21 1.01 10.46
C VAL A 61 -10.71 2.38 10.97
N THR A 62 -11.51 3.45 10.93
CA THR A 62 -11.01 4.82 11.16
C THR A 62 -10.83 5.26 12.62
N SER A 63 -11.02 4.39 13.63
CA SER A 63 -10.63 4.72 15.02
C SER A 63 -9.14 4.50 15.30
N VAL A 64 -8.30 4.46 14.25
CA VAL A 64 -6.84 4.56 14.43
C VAL A 64 -6.53 6.01 14.80
N ASN A 65 -6.50 6.30 16.10
CA ASN A 65 -5.67 7.39 16.60
C ASN A 65 -4.23 6.99 16.26
N THR A 66 -3.72 7.37 15.10
CA THR A 66 -2.28 7.39 14.90
C THR A 66 -1.77 8.33 15.97
N PRO A 67 -1.06 7.86 17.01
CA PRO A 67 -0.39 8.78 17.89
C PRO A 67 0.55 9.52 16.95
N SER A 68 0.38 10.85 16.83
CA SER A 68 1.51 11.71 16.59
C SER A 68 2.64 11.13 17.41
N GLN A 69 3.77 10.79 16.76
CA GLN A 69 4.98 10.47 17.49
C GLN A 69 5.04 11.45 18.66
N ALA A 70 4.98 10.93 19.89
CA ALA A 70 5.25 11.72 21.08
C ALA A 70 6.75 12.08 20.98
N GLY A 71 7.04 13.00 20.07
CA GLY A 71 8.28 13.67 19.96
C GLY A 71 8.20 14.77 20.99
N ASN A 72 9.11 14.72 21.93
CA ASN A 72 9.69 15.87 22.60
C ASN A 72 9.40 17.14 21.79
N THR A 73 8.84 18.17 22.43
CA THR A 73 8.62 19.49 21.85
C THR A 73 9.95 20.07 21.36
N ILE A 74 10.39 19.64 20.18
CA ILE A 74 11.42 20.30 19.41
C ILE A 74 10.71 21.54 18.88
N VAL A 75 11.22 22.71 19.27
CA VAL A 75 10.77 23.98 18.70
C VAL A 75 11.20 23.97 17.23
N VAL A 76 10.34 23.47 16.35
CA VAL A 76 10.58 23.44 14.91
C VAL A 76 10.22 24.81 14.36
N THR A 77 11.14 25.43 13.63
CA THR A 77 10.91 26.73 13.01
C THR A 77 9.89 26.62 11.87
N GLN A 78 9.18 27.71 11.54
CA GLN A 78 8.26 27.74 10.40
C GLN A 78 8.95 27.37 9.07
N PHE A 79 10.23 27.71 8.94
CA PHE A 79 11.05 27.39 7.78
C PHE A 79 11.33 25.88 7.66
N GLU A 80 11.60 25.20 8.77
CA GLU A 80 11.78 23.74 8.78
C GLU A 80 10.48 23.00 8.46
N ILE A 81 9.32 23.50 8.91
CA ILE A 81 8.01 22.96 8.53
C ILE A 81 7.80 23.07 7.02
N LEU A 82 8.14 24.21 6.42
CA LEU A 82 8.05 24.41 4.97
C LEU A 82 8.98 23.45 4.22
N ILE A 83 10.25 23.36 4.61
CA ILE A 83 11.23 22.45 4.00
C ILE A 83 10.75 20.99 4.09
N ASN A 84 10.27 20.56 5.26
CA ASN A 84 9.77 19.21 5.46
C ASN A 84 8.53 18.94 4.61
N SER A 85 7.66 19.93 4.44
CA SER A 85 6.48 19.83 3.56
C SER A 85 6.88 19.70 2.09
N VAL A 86 7.88 20.46 1.63
CA VAL A 86 8.42 20.36 0.26
C VAL A 86 9.10 19.00 0.04
N LYS A 87 9.93 18.54 0.98
CA LYS A 87 10.56 17.21 0.92
C LYS A 87 9.51 16.09 0.87
N LYS A 88 8.46 16.20 1.70
CA LYS A 88 7.34 15.25 1.70
C LYS A 88 6.64 15.26 0.34
N LEU A 89 6.30 16.43 -0.20
CA LEU A 89 5.65 16.57 -1.50
C LEU A 89 6.51 15.99 -2.63
N ALA A 90 7.79 16.34 -2.70
CA ALA A 90 8.75 15.77 -3.65
C ALA A 90 8.79 14.25 -3.54
N GLY A 91 8.86 13.74 -2.31
CA GLY A 91 8.79 12.31 -2.02
C GLY A 91 7.50 11.66 -2.52
N ILE A 92 6.35 12.32 -2.47
CA ILE A 92 5.08 11.80 -2.99
C ILE A 92 5.05 11.80 -4.52
N ILE A 93 5.62 12.82 -5.16
CA ILE A 93 5.72 12.86 -6.63
C ILE A 93 6.58 11.69 -7.13
N THR A 94 7.64 11.30 -6.41
CA THR A 94 8.49 10.14 -6.78
C THR A 94 7.73 8.81 -6.90
N LEU A 95 6.51 8.72 -6.35
CA LEU A 95 5.69 7.51 -6.44
C LEU A 95 5.26 7.21 -7.89
N ILE A 96 5.19 8.24 -8.75
CA ILE A 96 4.87 8.08 -10.17
C ILE A 96 5.96 7.26 -10.87
N SER A 97 7.22 7.67 -10.78
CA SER A 97 8.32 6.93 -11.42
C SER A 97 8.47 5.53 -10.84
N ARG A 98 8.33 5.37 -9.52
CA ARG A 98 8.35 4.04 -8.87
C ARG A 98 7.23 3.12 -9.37
N SER A 99 6.09 3.68 -9.80
CA SER A 99 4.99 2.89 -10.36
C SER A 99 5.22 2.51 -11.82
N TYR A 100 5.80 3.40 -12.63
CA TYR A 100 5.94 3.22 -14.08
C TYR A 100 7.24 2.51 -14.47
N ILE A 101 8.28 2.66 -13.65
CA ILE A 101 9.62 2.12 -13.90
C ILE A 101 10.06 1.41 -12.62
N PRO A 102 9.44 0.26 -12.25
CA PRO A 102 9.67 -0.42 -10.98
C PRO A 102 10.98 -1.23 -11.02
N ILE A 103 12.12 -0.56 -11.23
CA ILE A 103 13.43 -1.21 -11.26
C ILE A 103 14.00 -1.25 -9.84
N PRO A 104 14.07 -2.44 -9.21
CA PRO A 104 14.58 -2.55 -7.86
C PRO A 104 16.11 -2.52 -7.83
N GLN A 105 16.68 -2.44 -6.63
CA GLN A 105 18.11 -2.67 -6.40
C GLN A 105 18.39 -4.18 -6.47
N PHE A 106 18.78 -4.68 -7.64
CA PHE A 106 18.94 -6.12 -7.90
C PHE A 106 19.95 -6.84 -6.98
N LEU A 107 20.93 -6.12 -6.44
CA LEU A 107 21.94 -6.67 -5.53
C LEU A 107 21.47 -6.75 -4.07
N ASN A 108 20.35 -6.10 -3.74
CA ASN A 108 19.80 -6.14 -2.40
C ASN A 108 18.87 -7.36 -2.26
N PHE A 109 19.11 -8.20 -1.26
CA PHE A 109 18.22 -9.34 -0.99
C PHE A 109 16.77 -8.90 -0.71
N GLN A 110 16.58 -7.75 -0.06
CA GLN A 110 15.27 -7.19 0.29
C GLN A 110 14.80 -6.18 -0.77
N PHE A 111 14.85 -6.58 -2.04
CA PHE A 111 14.70 -5.68 -3.20
C PHE A 111 13.29 -5.12 -3.41
N TRP A 112 12.23 -5.79 -2.93
CA TRP A 112 10.85 -5.64 -3.41
C TRP A 112 10.21 -4.24 -3.26
N ASN A 113 10.74 -3.40 -2.36
CA ASN A 113 10.31 -2.00 -2.19
C ASN A 113 11.48 -1.00 -2.36
N THR A 114 12.52 -1.39 -3.10
CA THR A 114 13.67 -0.53 -3.40
C THR A 114 13.54 0.10 -4.79
N SER A 115 14.40 1.07 -5.08
CA SER A 115 14.53 1.68 -6.41
C SER A 115 16.01 1.87 -6.70
N ILE A 116 16.45 1.52 -7.90
CA ILE A 116 17.83 1.80 -8.33
C ILE A 116 18.08 3.31 -8.46
N PHE A 117 17.03 4.09 -8.74
CA PHE A 117 17.14 5.53 -8.91
C PHE A 117 17.20 6.25 -7.57
N PRO A 118 18.20 7.15 -7.38
CA PRO A 118 18.21 8.11 -6.29
C PRO A 118 16.95 8.98 -6.26
N PRO A 119 16.60 9.60 -5.11
CA PRO A 119 15.39 10.42 -4.97
C PRO A 119 15.29 11.57 -5.99
N ALA A 120 16.38 12.27 -6.28
CA ALA A 120 16.40 13.38 -7.23
C ALA A 120 16.09 12.93 -8.67
N ILE A 121 16.70 11.82 -9.11
CA ILE A 121 16.43 11.21 -10.42
C ILE A 121 15.00 10.67 -10.46
N SER A 122 14.53 10.04 -9.39
CA SER A 122 13.15 9.55 -9.27
C SER A 122 12.12 10.68 -9.40
N LEU A 123 12.41 11.85 -8.83
CA LEU A 123 11.57 13.05 -8.96
C LEU A 123 11.55 13.56 -10.40
N LEU A 124 12.73 13.70 -11.02
CA LEU A 124 12.86 14.13 -12.41
C LEU A 124 12.09 13.20 -13.36
N LEU A 125 12.28 11.88 -13.23
CA LEU A 125 11.56 10.88 -14.01
C LEU A 125 10.06 10.97 -13.80
N SER A 126 9.60 11.22 -12.57
CA SER A 126 8.16 11.37 -12.27
C SER A 126 7.55 12.57 -12.98
N ILE A 127 8.24 13.70 -13.00
CA ILE A 127 7.80 14.90 -13.72
C ILE A 127 7.76 14.63 -15.22
N ILE A 128 8.80 13.98 -15.78
CA ILE A 128 8.85 13.62 -17.21
C ILE A 128 7.69 12.68 -17.57
N LEU A 129 7.44 11.64 -16.77
CA LEU A 129 6.38 10.67 -17.00
C LEU A 129 4.98 11.30 -16.88
N LEU A 130 4.78 12.19 -15.92
CA LEU A 130 3.54 12.94 -15.76
C LEU A 130 3.30 13.85 -16.99
N CYS A 131 4.31 14.62 -17.39
CA CYS A 131 4.26 15.46 -18.59
C CYS A 131 4.00 14.64 -19.85
N PHE A 132 4.65 13.48 -19.98
CA PHE A 132 4.45 12.55 -21.08
C PHE A 132 3.00 12.05 -21.16
N ALA A 133 2.44 11.56 -20.05
CA ALA A 133 1.07 11.08 -19.99
C ALA A 133 0.06 12.21 -20.30
N ILE A 134 0.26 13.40 -19.74
CA ILE A 134 -0.56 14.59 -20.05
C ILE A 134 -0.49 14.90 -21.56
N CYS A 135 0.71 14.89 -22.16
CA CYS A 135 0.87 15.16 -23.59
C CYS A 135 0.17 14.14 -24.50
N ILE A 136 0.10 12.87 -24.10
CA ILE A 136 -0.67 11.85 -24.83
C ILE A 136 -2.16 12.15 -24.73
N PHE A 137 -2.66 12.40 -23.53
CA PHE A 137 -4.09 12.47 -23.25
C PHE A 137 -4.71 13.85 -23.53
N ILE A 138 -3.92 14.91 -23.73
CA ILE A 138 -4.43 16.28 -23.94
C ILE A 138 -5.44 16.42 -25.08
N ARG A 139 -5.38 15.52 -26.07
CA ARG A 139 -6.31 15.49 -27.21
C ARG A 139 -7.67 14.84 -26.89
N LYS A 140 -7.80 14.20 -25.72
CA LYS A 140 -8.97 13.47 -25.24
C LYS A 140 -9.34 13.99 -23.84
N PRO A 141 -10.12 15.07 -23.71
CA PRO A 141 -10.30 15.78 -22.44
C PRO A 141 -10.87 14.89 -21.32
N PHE A 142 -11.80 13.98 -21.62
CA PHE A 142 -12.35 13.05 -20.63
C PHE A 142 -11.30 12.05 -20.12
N VAL A 143 -10.45 11.52 -21.01
CA VAL A 143 -9.36 10.61 -20.62
C VAL A 143 -8.27 11.36 -19.83
N LEU A 144 -7.94 12.58 -20.24
CA LEU A 144 -7.02 13.43 -19.49
C LEU A 144 -7.58 13.71 -18.09
N PHE A 145 -8.87 14.03 -17.98
CA PHE A 145 -9.52 14.29 -16.71
C PHE A 145 -9.49 13.07 -15.79
N LEU A 146 -9.81 11.88 -16.33
CA LEU A 146 -9.70 10.62 -15.59
C LEU A 146 -8.27 10.41 -15.06
N TYR A 147 -7.28 10.56 -15.94
CA TYR A 147 -5.87 10.39 -15.59
C TYR A 147 -5.43 11.38 -14.49
N CYS A 148 -5.71 12.67 -14.66
CA CYS A 148 -5.31 13.72 -13.74
C CYS A 148 -6.03 13.59 -12.39
N SER A 149 -7.35 13.37 -12.39
CA SER A 149 -8.13 13.23 -11.16
C SER A 149 -7.76 11.97 -10.39
N GLY A 150 -7.55 10.84 -11.07
CA GLY A 150 -7.12 9.59 -10.43
C GLY A 150 -5.70 9.66 -9.89
N THR A 151 -4.76 10.22 -10.66
CA THR A 151 -3.38 10.45 -10.20
C THR A 151 -3.36 11.38 -9.00
N PHE A 152 -4.07 12.51 -9.07
CA PHE A 152 -4.18 13.46 -7.97
C PHE A 152 -4.79 12.81 -6.73
N GLY A 153 -5.88 12.05 -6.86
CA GLY A 153 -6.52 11.37 -5.75
C GLY A 153 -5.59 10.37 -5.05
N ILE A 154 -4.85 9.56 -5.82
CA ILE A 154 -3.88 8.60 -5.29
C ILE A 154 -2.74 9.31 -4.54
N LEU A 155 -2.18 10.37 -5.14
CA LEU A 155 -1.09 11.14 -4.51
C LEU A 155 -1.56 11.90 -3.28
N LEU A 156 -2.78 12.46 -3.30
CA LEU A 156 -3.38 13.13 -2.16
C LEU A 156 -3.60 12.16 -1.00
N PHE A 157 -4.10 10.95 -1.28
CA PHE A 157 -4.22 9.90 -0.28
C PHE A 157 -2.85 9.50 0.29
N ALA A 158 -1.84 9.33 -0.56
CA ALA A 158 -0.49 9.00 -0.13
C ALA A 158 0.15 10.11 0.73
N TYR A 159 -0.15 11.38 0.44
CA TYR A 159 0.33 12.53 1.20
C TYR A 159 -0.36 12.66 2.57
N THR A 160 -1.67 12.45 2.62
CA THR A 160 -2.50 12.74 3.81
C THR A 160 -2.64 11.56 4.76
N LYS A 161 -2.64 10.33 4.26
CA LYS A 161 -2.91 9.12 5.06
C LYS A 161 -1.70 8.22 5.17
N ILE A 162 -1.32 7.54 4.08
CA ILE A 162 -0.28 6.51 4.11
C ILE A 162 0.56 6.62 2.86
N ARG A 163 1.86 6.93 3.04
CA ARG A 163 2.83 6.99 1.93
C ARG A 163 2.87 5.69 1.14
N GLY A 164 2.66 4.53 1.78
CA GLY A 164 2.56 3.23 1.13
C GLY A 164 3.86 2.68 0.57
N VAL A 165 3.85 1.40 0.24
CA VAL A 165 4.92 0.67 -0.46
C VAL A 165 4.55 0.37 -1.92
N LEU A 166 5.48 -0.16 -2.70
CA LEU A 166 5.35 -0.37 -4.17
C LEU A 166 4.00 -0.94 -4.63
N ARG A 167 3.46 -1.95 -3.93
CA ARG A 167 2.14 -2.57 -4.25
C ARG A 167 0.95 -1.60 -4.21
N HIS A 168 1.07 -0.50 -3.47
CA HIS A 168 0.07 0.56 -3.44
C HIS A 168 0.23 1.51 -4.63
N HIS A 169 1.47 1.83 -4.98
CA HIS A 169 1.78 2.81 -6.03
C HIS A 169 1.52 2.27 -7.43
N GLY A 170 1.59 0.95 -7.62
CA GLY A 170 1.26 0.29 -8.89
C GLY A 170 -0.13 0.65 -9.45
N HIS A 171 -1.06 1.14 -8.63
CA HIS A 171 -2.35 1.64 -9.09
C HIS A 171 -2.24 2.86 -10.03
N LEU A 172 -1.18 3.66 -9.93
CA LEU A 172 -0.91 4.76 -10.87
C LEU A 172 -0.64 4.20 -12.28
N PHE A 173 0.13 3.12 -12.38
CA PHE A 173 0.40 2.44 -13.65
C PHE A 173 -0.85 1.73 -14.19
N ILE A 174 -1.64 1.08 -13.33
CA ILE A 174 -2.93 0.48 -13.74
C ILE A 174 -3.87 1.56 -14.29
N LEU A 175 -3.98 2.70 -13.62
CA LEU A 175 -4.75 3.85 -14.11
C LEU A 175 -4.25 4.32 -15.48
N PHE A 176 -2.92 4.41 -15.67
CA PHE A 176 -2.33 4.79 -16.94
C PHE A 176 -2.70 3.81 -18.08
N ILE A 177 -2.60 2.50 -17.84
CA ILE A 177 -3.01 1.49 -18.82
C ILE A 177 -4.51 1.58 -19.13
N ALA A 178 -5.36 1.78 -18.12
CA ALA A 178 -6.79 1.99 -18.32
C ALA A 178 -7.07 3.23 -19.17
N CYS A 179 -6.35 4.33 -18.94
CA CYS A 179 -6.46 5.54 -19.75
C CYS A 179 -5.96 5.33 -21.19
N LEU A 180 -4.90 4.56 -21.41
CA LEU A 180 -4.46 4.17 -22.77
C LEU A 180 -5.51 3.33 -23.49
N TRP A 181 -6.22 2.46 -22.77
CA TRP A 181 -7.32 1.69 -23.34
C TRP A 181 -8.49 2.59 -23.75
N LEU A 182 -8.93 3.47 -22.85
CA LEU A 182 -10.01 4.43 -23.12
C LEU A 182 -9.62 5.45 -24.21
N TYR A 183 -8.34 5.81 -24.31
CA TYR A 183 -7.83 6.73 -25.32
C TYR A 183 -8.23 6.34 -26.75
N HIS A 184 -8.30 5.03 -27.04
CA HIS A 184 -8.69 4.53 -28.36
C HIS A 184 -10.20 4.68 -28.66
N TYR A 185 -11.05 4.60 -27.64
CA TYR A 185 -12.50 4.72 -27.79
C TYR A 185 -12.99 6.16 -27.93
N TYR A 186 -12.39 7.09 -27.20
CA TYR A 186 -12.81 8.49 -27.25
C TYR A 186 -12.39 9.13 -28.58
N GLN A 187 -13.17 10.07 -29.10
CA GLN A 187 -12.81 10.86 -30.29
C GLN A 187 -11.85 12.01 -29.94
N ASN A 188 -11.05 12.45 -30.92
CA ASN A 188 -10.16 13.61 -30.72
C ASN A 188 -11.00 14.86 -30.54
N SER A 189 -10.74 15.64 -29.50
CA SER A 189 -11.31 16.97 -29.37
C SER A 189 -10.60 17.95 -30.31
N SER A 190 -11.33 18.95 -30.80
CA SER A 190 -10.77 20.11 -31.49
C SER A 190 -9.98 21.03 -30.54
N TRP A 191 -10.03 20.79 -29.22
CA TRP A 191 -9.19 21.47 -28.24
C TRP A 191 -7.70 21.26 -28.55
N SER A 192 -7.10 22.30 -29.10
CA SER A 192 -5.68 22.41 -29.40
C SER A 192 -5.17 23.69 -28.75
N ILE A 193 -4.24 23.58 -27.80
CA ILE A 193 -3.50 24.74 -27.29
C ILE A 193 -2.33 25.00 -28.25
N PRO A 194 -2.36 26.05 -29.09
CA PRO A 194 -1.40 26.20 -30.20
C PRO A 194 0.05 26.26 -29.71
N ARG A 195 0.28 26.93 -28.57
CA ARG A 195 1.61 27.10 -27.96
C ARG A 195 2.31 25.79 -27.60
N PHE A 196 1.56 24.73 -27.30
CA PHE A 196 2.11 23.42 -26.92
C PHE A 196 2.01 22.37 -28.02
N LYS A 197 1.54 22.74 -29.22
CA LYS A 197 1.31 21.79 -30.32
C LYS A 197 2.59 21.05 -30.74
N ARG A 198 3.73 21.75 -30.82
CA ARG A 198 5.02 21.13 -31.17
C ARG A 198 5.47 20.11 -30.13
N PHE A 199 5.41 20.48 -28.85
CA PHE A 199 5.82 19.64 -27.73
C PHE A 199 4.92 18.40 -27.59
N THR A 200 3.61 18.59 -27.59
CA THR A 200 2.64 17.49 -27.53
C THR A 200 2.74 16.56 -28.74
N ASN A 201 2.98 17.09 -29.94
CA ASN A 201 3.21 16.27 -31.14
C ASN A 201 4.48 15.43 -31.06
N PHE A 202 5.56 15.95 -30.48
CA PHE A 202 6.80 15.19 -30.29
C PHE A 202 6.54 13.96 -29.42
N TRP A 203 5.97 14.14 -28.22
CA TRP A 203 5.66 13.04 -27.31
C TRP A 203 4.65 12.06 -27.90
N TYR A 204 3.65 12.57 -28.61
CA TYR A 204 2.68 11.73 -29.30
C TYR A 204 3.33 10.81 -30.34
N LYS A 205 4.31 11.31 -31.11
CA LYS A 205 5.06 10.49 -32.08
C LYS A 205 5.94 9.42 -31.41
N GLN A 206 6.44 9.69 -30.21
CA GLN A 206 7.29 8.75 -29.47
C GLN A 206 6.49 7.80 -28.55
N LYS A 207 5.16 7.94 -28.47
CA LYS A 207 4.32 7.24 -27.49
C LYS A 207 4.53 5.73 -27.50
N ASP A 208 4.57 5.11 -28.69
CA ASP A 208 4.60 3.64 -28.80
C ASP A 208 5.94 3.09 -28.33
N LYS A 209 7.04 3.78 -28.67
CA LYS A 209 8.39 3.42 -28.20
C LYS A 209 8.51 3.55 -26.67
N LEU A 210 7.99 4.65 -26.10
CA LEU A 210 8.06 4.90 -24.66
C LEU A 210 7.17 3.94 -23.86
N ILE A 211 5.94 3.70 -24.32
CA ILE A 211 5.03 2.72 -23.71
C ILE A 211 5.64 1.32 -23.79
N THR A 212 6.21 0.94 -24.94
CA THR A 212 6.89 -0.35 -25.10
C THR A 212 8.08 -0.48 -24.14
N SER A 213 8.89 0.57 -23.99
CA SER A 213 10.01 0.61 -23.04
C SER A 213 9.56 0.44 -21.59
N ILE A 214 8.47 1.11 -21.19
CA ILE A 214 7.85 0.95 -19.88
C ILE A 214 7.39 -0.50 -19.69
N LEU A 215 6.67 -1.06 -20.65
CA LEU A 215 6.17 -2.45 -20.57
C LEU A 215 7.31 -3.47 -20.51
N LEU A 216 8.38 -3.28 -21.29
CA LEU A 216 9.58 -4.12 -21.21
C LEU A 216 10.24 -4.02 -19.83
N THR A 217 10.28 -2.82 -19.24
CA THR A 217 10.78 -2.64 -17.86
C THR A 217 9.95 -3.47 -16.87
N HIS A 218 8.62 -3.42 -16.97
CA HIS A 218 7.73 -4.25 -16.15
C HIS A 218 7.94 -5.75 -16.39
N LEU A 219 8.12 -6.16 -17.64
CA LEU A 219 8.39 -7.56 -18.00
C LEU A 219 9.68 -8.06 -17.33
N PHE A 220 10.79 -7.36 -17.49
CA PHE A 220 12.07 -7.77 -16.92
C PHE A 220 12.08 -7.69 -15.38
N ALA A 221 11.51 -6.64 -14.80
CA ALA A 221 11.37 -6.54 -13.34
C ALA A 221 10.48 -7.67 -12.78
N GLY A 222 9.42 -8.04 -13.50
CA GLY A 222 8.54 -9.15 -13.16
C GLY A 222 9.24 -10.50 -13.23
N ILE A 223 9.98 -10.78 -14.31
CA ILE A 223 10.78 -12.00 -14.45
C ILE A 223 11.79 -12.11 -13.31
N PHE A 224 12.51 -11.04 -12.99
CA PHE A 224 13.45 -11.00 -11.88
C PHE A 224 12.74 -11.29 -10.54
N ALA A 225 11.68 -10.56 -10.22
CA ALA A 225 10.98 -10.70 -8.96
C ALA A 225 10.40 -12.12 -8.77
N PHE A 226 9.80 -12.67 -9.83
CA PHE A 226 9.27 -14.04 -9.84
C PHE A 226 10.37 -15.08 -9.66
N SER A 227 11.51 -14.92 -10.33
CA SER A 227 12.64 -15.86 -10.22
C SER A 227 13.22 -15.90 -8.80
N ILE A 228 13.30 -14.74 -8.14
CA ILE A 228 13.80 -14.67 -6.76
C ILE A 228 12.77 -15.24 -5.76
N ASP A 229 11.47 -15.03 -5.98
CA ASP A 229 10.40 -15.58 -5.14
C ASP A 229 10.32 -17.11 -5.21
N LEU A 230 10.72 -17.73 -6.34
CA LEU A 230 10.88 -19.18 -6.43
C LEU A 230 12.02 -19.73 -5.57
N ALA A 231 13.07 -18.94 -5.35
CA ALA A 231 14.26 -19.36 -4.60
C ALA A 231 14.19 -19.03 -3.10
N TYR A 232 13.47 -17.97 -2.73
CA TYR A 232 13.41 -17.47 -1.36
C TYR A 232 12.00 -17.07 -0.96
N PRO A 233 11.56 -17.42 0.27
CA PRO A 233 10.23 -17.05 0.71
C PRO A 233 10.12 -15.53 0.90
N PHE A 234 9.01 -14.97 0.42
CA PHE A 234 8.68 -13.58 0.69
C PHE A 234 8.55 -13.30 2.20
N SER A 235 7.94 -14.23 2.93
CA SER A 235 7.63 -14.18 4.37
C SER A 235 8.03 -15.48 5.05
N ALA A 236 8.55 -15.41 6.27
CA ALA A 236 8.87 -16.59 7.08
C ALA A 236 7.67 -17.16 7.86
N SER A 237 6.47 -16.60 7.70
CA SER A 237 5.26 -17.00 8.44
C SER A 237 4.95 -18.49 8.30
N ARG A 238 5.06 -19.03 7.08
CA ARG A 238 4.79 -20.45 6.80
C ARG A 238 5.77 -21.38 7.53
N ASP A 239 7.05 -21.05 7.50
CA ASP A 239 8.09 -21.89 8.10
C ASP A 239 8.02 -21.82 9.64
N ALA A 240 7.76 -20.63 10.19
CA ALA A 240 7.51 -20.45 11.61
C ALA A 240 6.27 -21.22 12.08
N ALA A 241 5.15 -21.17 11.34
CA ALA A 241 3.95 -21.92 11.68
C ALA A 241 4.19 -23.44 11.65
N LYS A 242 4.86 -23.95 10.61
CA LYS A 242 5.24 -25.37 10.52
C LYS A 242 6.11 -25.81 11.70
N TYR A 243 7.10 -24.99 12.08
CA TYR A 243 7.93 -25.28 13.24
C TYR A 243 7.12 -25.35 14.53
N ILE A 244 6.20 -24.43 14.75
CA ILE A 244 5.31 -24.42 15.94
C ILE A 244 4.48 -25.70 15.99
N ILE A 245 3.89 -26.11 14.87
CA ILE A 245 3.07 -27.33 14.79
C ILE A 245 3.93 -28.58 15.02
N ASN A 246 5.05 -28.71 14.33
CA ASN A 246 5.90 -29.90 14.39
C ASN A 246 6.52 -30.12 15.78
N ASN A 247 6.76 -29.05 16.53
CA ASN A 247 7.29 -29.11 17.89
C ASN A 247 6.19 -29.07 18.97
N GLN A 248 4.91 -29.22 18.61
CA GLN A 248 3.77 -29.22 19.54
C GLN A 248 3.66 -27.96 20.41
N LEU A 249 4.23 -26.84 19.96
CA LEU A 249 4.21 -25.55 20.65
C LEU A 249 2.89 -24.81 20.44
N ASN A 250 2.03 -25.31 19.56
CA ASN A 250 0.72 -24.75 19.30
C ASN A 250 -0.21 -24.85 20.51
N ASN A 251 0.05 -25.74 21.49
CA ASN A 251 -0.77 -25.87 22.69
C ASN A 251 -0.52 -24.74 23.70
N ASN A 252 0.64 -24.07 23.62
CA ASN A 252 0.98 -22.96 24.51
C ASN A 252 0.14 -21.72 24.24
N ILE A 253 0.10 -20.80 25.22
CA ILE A 253 -0.35 -19.44 24.97
C ILE A 253 0.69 -18.78 24.06
N ILE A 254 0.23 -18.23 22.93
CA ILE A 254 1.08 -17.54 21.97
C ILE A 254 0.88 -16.04 22.14
N ILE A 255 1.97 -15.35 22.43
CA ILE A 255 2.02 -13.88 22.49
C ILE A 255 2.92 -13.41 21.34
N GLY A 256 2.43 -12.53 20.47
CA GLY A 256 3.22 -12.00 19.37
C GLY A 256 3.07 -10.50 19.20
N SER A 257 4.21 -9.80 19.13
CA SER A 257 4.28 -8.36 18.93
C SER A 257 4.51 -7.99 17.47
N LYS A 258 4.02 -6.82 17.06
CA LYS A 258 3.77 -6.41 15.66
C LYS A 258 2.69 -7.27 15.04
N ASP A 259 1.46 -7.13 15.51
CA ASP A 259 0.23 -7.72 14.96
C ASP A 259 0.17 -7.84 13.41
N TYR A 260 0.66 -6.84 12.66
CA TYR A 260 0.72 -6.89 11.19
C TYR A 260 1.73 -7.89 10.61
N ILE A 261 2.77 -8.24 11.38
CA ILE A 261 3.72 -9.33 11.07
C ILE A 261 3.21 -10.66 11.61
N ILE A 262 2.56 -10.68 12.78
CA ILE A 262 2.19 -11.92 13.46
C ILE A 262 0.85 -12.49 12.97
N SER A 263 -0.07 -11.66 12.48
CA SER A 263 -1.41 -12.12 12.04
C SER A 263 -1.43 -13.26 11.01
N PRO A 264 -0.50 -13.38 10.05
CA PRO A 264 -0.39 -14.56 9.20
C PRO A 264 -0.21 -15.87 9.99
N LEU A 265 0.48 -15.85 11.13
CA LEU A 265 0.61 -17.02 12.00
C LEU A 265 -0.72 -17.42 12.62
N ALA A 266 -1.55 -16.46 13.01
CA ALA A 266 -2.88 -16.77 13.55
C ALA A 266 -3.76 -17.48 12.51
N ALA A 267 -3.66 -17.06 11.24
CA ALA A 267 -4.35 -17.72 10.14
C ALA A 267 -3.79 -19.13 9.84
N LEU A 268 -2.46 -19.30 9.84
CA LEU A 268 -1.80 -20.58 9.54
C LEU A 268 -1.95 -21.62 10.66
N LEU A 269 -2.03 -21.16 11.91
CA LEU A 269 -2.23 -22.00 13.09
C LEU A 269 -3.72 -22.22 13.41
N ASP A 270 -4.63 -21.61 12.64
CA ASP A 270 -6.08 -21.62 12.83
C ASP A 270 -6.51 -21.30 14.28
N ARG A 271 -5.88 -20.28 14.88
CA ARG A 271 -6.21 -19.85 16.25
C ARG A 271 -5.87 -18.39 16.50
N LYS A 272 -6.51 -17.83 17.52
CA LYS A 272 -6.18 -16.48 17.97
C LYS A 272 -4.84 -16.45 18.69
N ILE A 273 -4.08 -15.39 18.45
CA ILE A 273 -2.81 -15.07 19.11
C ILE A 273 -3.04 -13.81 19.94
N TYR A 274 -2.41 -13.74 21.11
CA TYR A 274 -2.46 -12.53 21.92
C TYR A 274 -1.56 -11.46 21.31
N TYR A 275 -2.14 -10.31 20.98
CA TYR A 275 -1.44 -9.15 20.43
C TYR A 275 -1.31 -8.08 21.50
N PRO A 276 -0.07 -7.75 21.95
CA PRO A 276 0.15 -6.68 22.91
C PRO A 276 -0.44 -5.33 22.47
N GLU A 277 -0.48 -5.06 21.16
CA GLU A 277 -0.98 -3.80 20.61
C GLU A 277 -2.47 -3.53 20.84
N ILE A 278 -3.28 -4.58 20.99
CA ILE A 278 -4.71 -4.46 21.28
C ILE A 278 -5.06 -5.06 22.64
N ASN A 279 -4.04 -5.46 23.42
CA ASN A 279 -4.16 -6.10 24.73
C ASN A 279 -5.23 -7.22 24.76
N SER A 280 -5.29 -8.01 23.69
CA SER A 280 -6.31 -9.05 23.50
C SER A 280 -5.93 -10.08 22.44
N PHE A 281 -6.64 -11.21 22.44
CA PHE A 281 -6.51 -12.27 21.46
C PHE A 281 -7.18 -11.89 20.13
N GLY A 282 -6.43 -11.95 19.04
CA GLY A 282 -6.90 -11.64 17.69
C GLY A 282 -6.43 -12.65 16.65
N SER A 283 -7.09 -12.67 15.50
CA SER A 283 -6.67 -13.42 14.31
C SER A 283 -6.36 -12.51 13.11
N PHE A 284 -6.60 -11.21 13.25
CA PHE A 284 -6.37 -10.16 12.25
C PHE A 284 -6.05 -8.85 12.96
N ILE A 285 -5.55 -7.87 12.19
CA ILE A 285 -5.19 -6.56 12.71
C ILE A 285 -6.46 -5.76 13.01
N ASP A 286 -6.67 -5.38 14.27
CA ASP A 286 -7.68 -4.40 14.66
C ASP A 286 -7.05 -3.01 14.73
N TRP A 287 -7.02 -2.36 13.58
CA TRP A 287 -6.55 -0.99 13.39
C TRP A 287 -7.23 0.00 14.36
N GLY A 288 -8.50 -0.23 14.73
CA GLY A 288 -9.28 0.71 15.52
C GLY A 288 -8.93 0.75 17.01
N LYS A 289 -8.26 -0.28 17.53
CA LYS A 289 -7.85 -0.39 18.95
C LYS A 289 -6.34 -0.40 19.15
N ARG A 290 -5.60 -0.58 18.06
CA ARG A 290 -4.14 -0.74 18.05
C ARG A 290 -3.43 0.44 18.70
N LYS A 291 -2.51 0.16 19.62
CA LYS A 291 -1.51 1.10 20.14
C LYS A 291 -0.12 0.71 19.67
N ASN A 292 0.79 1.68 19.63
CA ASN A 292 2.20 1.37 19.40
C ASN A 292 2.83 0.96 20.73
N VAL A 293 3.21 -0.32 20.85
CA VAL A 293 3.75 -0.91 22.07
C VAL A 293 5.27 -1.04 21.94
N LYS A 294 6.00 -0.59 22.96
CA LYS A 294 7.46 -0.71 23.04
C LYS A 294 7.86 -2.11 23.50
N SER A 295 9.08 -2.54 23.19
CA SER A 295 9.58 -3.87 23.60
C SER A 295 9.47 -4.13 25.09
N GLN A 296 9.70 -3.10 25.93
CA GLN A 296 9.55 -3.20 27.39
C GLN A 296 8.10 -3.53 27.80
N GLU A 297 7.12 -2.81 27.26
CA GLU A 297 5.70 -3.05 27.53
C GLU A 297 5.25 -4.44 27.05
N VAL A 298 5.81 -4.95 25.95
CA VAL A 298 5.57 -6.34 25.51
C VAL A 298 6.04 -7.32 26.58
N ILE A 299 7.24 -7.15 27.11
CA ILE A 299 7.80 -8.03 28.14
C ILE A 299 7.03 -7.93 29.45
N GLU A 300 6.55 -6.75 29.83
CA GLU A 300 5.68 -6.56 30.99
C GLU A 300 4.36 -7.32 30.86
N GLN A 301 3.73 -7.28 29.68
CA GLN A 301 2.54 -8.08 29.39
C GLN A 301 2.85 -9.58 29.39
N VAL A 302 3.98 -10.02 28.83
CA VAL A 302 4.38 -11.43 28.89
C VAL A 302 4.57 -11.86 30.35
N ASN A 303 5.22 -11.04 31.17
CA ASN A 303 5.44 -11.32 32.59
C ASN A 303 4.12 -11.48 33.35
N SER A 304 3.13 -10.61 33.11
CA SER A 304 1.83 -10.73 33.77
C SER A 304 1.13 -12.04 33.42
N PHE A 305 1.17 -12.48 32.16
CA PHE A 305 0.61 -13.77 31.74
C PHE A 305 1.32 -14.95 32.40
N VAL A 306 2.66 -14.95 32.45
CA VAL A 306 3.44 -16.03 33.08
C VAL A 306 3.08 -16.14 34.56
N MET A 307 3.01 -15.01 35.27
CA MET A 307 2.70 -15.00 36.70
C MET A 307 1.26 -15.42 37.02
N GLN A 308 0.30 -15.14 36.13
CA GLN A 308 -1.11 -15.51 36.32
C GLN A 308 -1.41 -16.97 35.97
N THR A 309 -0.80 -17.48 34.90
CA THR A 309 -1.15 -18.80 34.36
C THR A 309 -0.23 -19.92 34.85
N ASN A 310 0.95 -19.56 35.37
CA ASN A 310 2.06 -20.48 35.66
C ASN A 310 2.42 -21.41 34.49
N ASN A 311 2.03 -21.02 33.27
CA ASN A 311 2.22 -21.78 32.04
C ASN A 311 3.43 -21.27 31.26
N GLN A 312 4.00 -22.15 30.44
CA GLN A 312 4.98 -21.78 29.44
C GLN A 312 4.31 -21.01 28.29
N ILE A 313 4.87 -19.85 27.96
CA ILE A 313 4.39 -18.98 26.89
C ILE A 313 5.32 -19.08 25.69
N LEU A 314 4.73 -19.19 24.49
CA LEU A 314 5.45 -19.00 23.24
C LEU A 314 5.42 -17.51 22.87
N LEU A 315 6.55 -16.84 23.03
CA LEU A 315 6.75 -15.45 22.62
C LEU A 315 7.31 -15.40 21.20
N ILE A 316 6.67 -14.62 20.33
CA ILE A 316 7.07 -14.44 18.93
C ILE A 316 7.31 -12.95 18.66
N LEU A 317 8.51 -12.62 18.20
CA LEU A 317 8.92 -11.25 17.90
C LEU A 317 9.40 -11.11 16.45
N ASN A 318 9.34 -9.89 15.91
CA ASN A 318 9.88 -9.57 14.58
C ASN A 318 11.34 -9.07 14.61
N SER A 319 11.94 -8.98 15.80
CA SER A 319 13.34 -8.64 16.03
C SER A 319 13.90 -9.47 17.19
N PRO A 320 15.23 -9.63 17.29
CA PRO A 320 15.84 -10.25 18.47
C PRO A 320 15.43 -9.53 19.75
N LEU A 321 15.21 -10.30 20.81
CA LEU A 321 15.01 -9.76 22.14
C LEU A 321 16.32 -9.13 22.65
N THR A 322 16.27 -7.89 23.12
CA THR A 322 17.42 -7.15 23.65
C THR A 322 17.36 -6.96 25.17
N ILE A 323 16.27 -7.38 25.81
CA ILE A 323 15.97 -7.13 27.22
C ILE A 323 15.92 -8.47 27.94
N GLU A 324 16.70 -8.63 29.01
CA GLU A 324 16.66 -9.79 29.88
C GLU A 324 15.90 -9.45 31.18
N PRO A 325 14.61 -9.79 31.28
CA PRO A 325 13.85 -9.56 32.51
C PRO A 325 14.35 -10.45 33.66
N PRO A 326 14.46 -9.90 34.89
CA PRO A 326 15.03 -10.62 36.02
C PRO A 326 14.17 -11.82 36.46
N ASN A 327 12.85 -11.75 36.30
CA ASN A 327 11.87 -12.71 36.85
C ASN A 327 11.43 -13.81 35.85
N LEU A 328 11.91 -13.75 34.61
CA LEU A 328 11.54 -14.72 33.57
C LEU A 328 12.77 -15.48 33.11
N GLN A 329 12.56 -16.77 32.82
CA GLN A 329 13.49 -17.60 32.08
C GLN A 329 13.04 -17.57 30.62
N ILE A 330 13.89 -17.02 29.76
CA ILE A 330 13.63 -16.90 28.32
C ILE A 330 14.61 -17.78 27.57
N SER A 331 14.10 -18.82 26.93
CA SER A 331 14.90 -19.75 26.14
C SER A 331 14.66 -19.50 24.65
N PRO A 332 15.69 -19.12 23.87
CA PRO A 332 15.54 -19.00 22.41
C PRO A 332 15.27 -20.39 21.80
N LEU A 333 14.28 -20.48 20.91
CA LEU A 333 13.91 -21.72 20.23
C LEU A 333 14.46 -21.78 18.81
N GLN A 334 13.99 -20.87 17.95
CA GLN A 334 14.34 -20.82 16.53
C GLN A 334 14.17 -19.41 15.98
N SER A 335 14.97 -19.07 14.96
CA SER A 335 14.80 -17.82 14.21
C SER A 335 14.63 -18.08 12.71
N PHE A 336 13.72 -17.32 12.10
CA PHE A 336 13.43 -17.33 10.68
C PHE A 336 13.62 -15.92 10.13
N SER A 337 14.84 -15.63 9.66
CA SER A 337 15.28 -14.27 9.31
C SER A 337 15.60 -14.05 7.83
N LYS A 338 15.67 -15.14 7.04
CA LYS A 338 16.02 -15.11 5.62
C LYS A 338 14.76 -14.95 4.76
N THR A 339 14.26 -13.72 4.66
CA THR A 339 13.03 -13.35 3.94
C THR A 339 13.23 -12.16 3.02
N LEU A 340 12.50 -12.13 1.89
CA LEU A 340 12.52 -10.98 0.99
C LEU A 340 11.87 -9.75 1.64
N ALA A 341 10.78 -9.93 2.40
CA ALA A 341 10.21 -8.90 3.25
C ALA A 341 11.03 -8.78 4.55
N GLY A 342 11.79 -7.71 4.68
CA GLY A 342 12.78 -7.57 5.74
C GLY A 342 12.24 -7.40 7.15
N ASP A 343 10.98 -7.00 7.28
CA ASP A 343 10.22 -6.86 8.52
C ASP A 343 9.47 -8.15 8.91
N GLU A 344 9.23 -9.06 7.96
CA GLU A 344 8.50 -10.33 8.18
C GLU A 344 9.43 -11.47 8.63
N LYS A 345 10.24 -11.18 9.64
CA LYS A 345 11.13 -12.14 10.33
C LYS A 345 10.46 -12.61 11.62
N TYR A 346 10.82 -13.80 12.09
CA TYR A 346 10.24 -14.39 13.30
C TYR A 346 11.33 -14.93 14.21
N TYR A 347 11.29 -14.51 15.47
CA TYR A 347 12.14 -14.97 16.55
C TYR A 347 11.26 -15.58 17.63
N LEU A 348 11.41 -16.89 17.85
CA LEU A 348 10.57 -17.66 18.76
C LEU A 348 11.34 -17.90 20.06
N TYR A 349 10.65 -17.67 21.17
CA TYR A 349 11.17 -17.86 22.52
C TYR A 349 10.17 -18.62 23.37
N LEU A 350 10.66 -19.55 24.19
CA LEU A 350 9.88 -20.12 25.27
C LEU A 350 10.12 -19.29 26.53
N VAL A 351 9.04 -18.81 27.14
CA VAL A 351 9.10 -17.97 28.33
C VAL A 351 8.39 -18.65 29.47
N GLN A 352 9.07 -18.76 30.62
CA GLN A 352 8.51 -19.33 31.84
C GLN A 352 8.98 -18.57 33.07
N ARG A 353 8.34 -18.85 34.20
CA ARG A 353 8.73 -18.29 35.49
C ARG A 353 10.10 -18.86 35.90
N LYS A 354 10.98 -18.00 36.40
CA LYS A 354 12.24 -18.43 37.03
C LYS A 354 12.01 -19.13 38.36
#